data_AF-A0ABD2ZJ43-F1
#
_entry.id   AF-A0ABD2ZJ43-F1
#
_cell.length_a   1.000
_cell.length_b   1.000
_cell.length_c   1.000
_cell.angle_alpha   90.00
_cell.angle_beta   90.00
_cell.angle_gamma   90.00
#
_symmetry.space_group_name_H-M   'P 1'
#
loop_
_entity.id
_entity.type
_entity.pdbx_description
1 polymer ?
#
loop_
_entity_poly.entity_id
_entity_poly.type
_entity_poly.pdbx_seq_one_letter_code
_entity_poly.pdbx_strand_id
1 'polypeptide(L)'
;MTLIFCKAKAEEASKIKAILGKYEKASGQLINLQKSARFLSKNTPEDMIEVIRGVLKIIQVVSQEKYIGLPMVIEKSKNQIFGYIRERVEVKLHNWKRGLLSQAGKETLLKYVVLAMPAHLCHVSGCQRRSARN
;
A
#
# COMPACT_ATOMS: atom_id res chain seq x y z
N MET A 1 9.73 7.81 -1.42
CA MET A 1 9.09 7.15 -0.27
C MET A 1 9.76 5.81 -0.08
N THR A 2 10.24 5.51 1.13
CA THR A 2 10.95 4.27 1.45
C THR A 2 10.09 3.43 2.37
N LEU A 3 10.00 2.12 2.11
CA LEU A 3 9.27 1.17 2.95
C LEU A 3 10.28 0.21 3.57
N ILE A 4 10.22 0.03 4.88
CA ILE A 4 11.14 -0.81 5.65
C ILE A 4 10.31 -1.86 6.39
N PHE A 5 10.68 -3.13 6.22
CA PHE A 5 10.05 -4.25 6.91
C PHE A 5 10.98 -4.80 7.98
N CYS A 6 10.45 -5.02 9.19
CA CYS A 6 11.19 -5.66 10.27
C CYS A 6 10.25 -6.44 11.17
N LYS A 7 10.82 -7.30 12.01
CA LYS A 7 10.06 -7.97 13.08
C LYS A 7 9.72 -6.95 14.17
N ALA A 8 8.58 -7.14 14.84
CA ALA A 8 8.18 -6.33 15.99
C ALA A 8 9.03 -6.68 17.22
N LYS A 9 10.29 -6.22 17.22
CA LYS A 9 11.25 -6.39 18.32
C LYS A 9 11.95 -5.05 18.61
N ALA A 10 12.25 -4.78 19.87
CA ALA A 10 12.93 -3.56 20.31
C ALA A 10 14.33 -3.39 19.66
N GLU A 11 15.07 -4.49 19.53
CA GLU A 11 16.38 -4.52 18.88
C GLU A 11 16.31 -4.09 17.41
N GLU A 12 15.32 -4.59 16.68
CA GLU A 12 15.13 -4.28 15.27
C GLU A 12 14.74 -2.81 15.06
N ALA A 13 13.87 -2.28 15.92
CA ALA A 13 13.52 -0.85 15.90
C ALA A 13 14.76 0.03 16.17
N SER A 14 15.65 -0.38 17.07
CA SER A 14 16.88 0.34 17.40
C SER A 14 17.88 0.31 16.24
N LYS A 15 18.01 -0.82 15.55
CA LYS A 15 18.82 -0.95 14.32
C LYS A 15 18.30 -0.04 13.22
N ILE A 16 16.99 0.01 12.99
CA ILE A 16 16.38 0.89 11.99
C ILE A 16 16.72 2.35 12.31
N LYS A 17 16.54 2.77 13.57
CA LYS A 17 16.90 4.13 14.00
C LYS A 17 18.37 4.46 13.73
N ALA A 18 19.27 3.52 14.00
CA ALA A 18 20.70 3.70 13.72
C ALA A 18 21.00 3.82 12.22
N ILE A 19 20.35 3.01 11.37
CA ILE A 19 20.50 3.06 9.92
C ILE A 19 19.97 4.39 9.38
N LEU A 20 18.80 4.83 9.86
CA LEU A 20 18.20 6.11 9.49
C LEU A 20 19.12 7.27 9.87
N GLY A 21 19.66 7.29 11.08
CA GLY A 21 20.62 8.34 11.49
C GLY A 21 21.92 8.32 10.69
N LYS A 22 22.42 7.14 10.29
CA LYS A 22 23.58 7.05 9.37
C LYS A 22 23.24 7.62 7.99
N TYR A 23 22.05 7.31 7.48
CA TYR A 23 21.57 7.83 6.21
C TYR A 23 21.39 9.36 6.23
N GLU A 24 20.84 9.92 7.31
CA GLU A 24 20.69 11.37 7.47
C GLU A 24 22.07 12.07 7.43
N LYS A 25 23.06 11.50 8.13
CA LYS A 25 24.43 12.04 8.13
C LYS A 25 25.13 11.91 6.78
N ALA A 26 24.95 10.79 6.08
CA ALA A 26 25.62 10.53 4.82
C ALA A 26 24.98 11.27 3.64
N SER A 27 23.65 11.39 3.62
CA SER A 27 22.91 12.05 2.53
C SER A 27 22.65 13.54 2.77
N GLY A 28 22.73 14.01 4.02
CA GLY A 28 22.30 15.35 4.43
C GLY A 28 20.78 15.55 4.44
N GLN A 29 19.99 14.49 4.20
CA GLN A 29 18.53 14.56 4.19
C GLN A 29 17.98 14.21 5.57
N LEU A 30 17.15 15.08 6.13
CA LEU A 30 16.43 14.81 7.38
C LEU A 30 15.15 14.02 7.12
N ILE A 31 14.89 13.02 7.96
CA ILE A 31 13.68 12.21 7.86
C ILE A 31 12.53 12.94 8.54
N ASN A 32 11.45 13.15 7.80
CA ASN A 32 10.24 13.72 8.35
C ASN A 32 9.45 12.66 9.13
N LEU A 33 9.63 12.64 10.46
CA LEU A 33 8.93 11.71 11.35
C LEU A 33 7.42 11.95 11.42
N GLN A 34 6.94 13.17 11.12
CA GLN A 34 5.51 13.51 11.09
C GLN A 34 4.81 12.94 9.85
N LYS A 35 5.53 12.80 8.74
CA LYS A 35 5.04 12.13 7.52
C LYS A 35 5.36 10.64 7.49
N SER A 36 6.11 10.15 8.49
CA SER A 36 6.46 8.74 8.60
C SER A 36 5.35 8.02 9.34
N ALA A 37 5.04 6.83 8.87
CA ALA A 37 3.97 6.00 9.38
C ALA A 37 4.52 4.63 9.76
N ARG A 38 3.96 4.05 10.83
CA ARG A 38 4.27 2.69 11.25
C ARG A 38 3.04 1.79 11.06
N PHE A 39 3.28 0.64 10.45
CA PHE A 39 2.30 -0.43 10.33
C PHE A 39 2.65 -1.55 11.32
N LEU A 40 1.67 -2.04 12.08
CA LEU A 40 1.86 -3.11 13.06
C LEU A 40 0.87 -4.24 12.79
N SER A 41 1.33 -5.48 13.00
CA SER A 41 0.46 -6.64 12.94
C SER A 41 -0.52 -6.63 14.11
N LYS A 42 -1.77 -7.06 13.87
CA LYS A 42 -2.81 -7.25 14.90
C LYS A 42 -2.34 -8.17 16.05
N ASN A 43 -1.34 -9.02 15.81
CA ASN A 43 -0.79 -9.96 16.79
C ASN A 43 0.41 -9.39 17.59
N THR A 44 0.59 -8.08 17.60
CA THR A 44 1.69 -7.43 18.35
C THR A 44 1.16 -7.01 19.72
N PRO A 45 1.79 -7.41 20.83
CA PRO A 45 1.31 -7.04 22.16
C PRO A 45 1.59 -5.55 22.45
N GLU A 46 0.68 -4.91 23.20
CA GLU A 46 0.65 -3.44 23.38
C GLU A 46 1.93 -2.89 24.01
N ASP A 47 2.54 -3.63 24.94
CA ASP A 47 3.84 -3.31 25.55
C ASP A 47 4.93 -3.13 24.49
N MET A 48 5.02 -4.03 23.51
CA MET A 48 5.97 -3.94 22.42
C MET A 48 5.63 -2.78 21.47
N ILE A 49 4.35 -2.45 21.30
CA ILE A 49 3.91 -1.29 20.50
C ILE A 49 4.44 0.01 21.11
N GLU A 50 4.34 0.16 22.43
CA GLU A 50 4.85 1.32 23.16
C GLU A 50 6.38 1.42 23.10
N VAL A 51 7.09 0.30 23.28
CA VAL A 51 8.55 0.26 23.15
C VAL A 51 8.99 0.73 21.76
N ILE A 52 8.39 0.19 20.71
CA ILE A 52 8.71 0.58 19.33
C ILE A 52 8.33 2.05 19.08
N ARG A 53 7.24 2.55 19.68
CA ARG A 53 6.83 3.96 19.60
C ARG A 53 7.90 4.87 20.22
N GLY A 54 8.40 4.52 21.39
CA GLY A 54 9.45 5.28 22.09
C GLY A 54 10.78 5.30 21.33
N VAL A 55 11.17 4.16 20.74
CA VAL A 55 12.43 4.06 19.98
C VAL A 55 12.39 4.89 18.70
N LEU A 56 11.38 4.68 17.85
CA LEU A 56 11.28 5.31 16.53
C LEU A 56 10.71 6.73 16.57
N LYS A 57 10.02 7.11 17.65
CA LYS A 57 9.32 8.40 17.81
C LYS A 57 8.31 8.71 16.69
N ILE A 58 7.81 7.66 16.01
CA ILE A 58 6.79 7.77 14.97
C ILE A 58 5.42 7.64 15.65
N ILE A 59 4.63 8.71 15.59
CA ILE A 59 3.32 8.80 16.24
C ILE A 59 2.24 8.16 15.37
N GLN A 60 2.33 8.31 14.04
CA GLN A 60 1.29 7.88 13.11
C GLN A 60 1.26 6.35 12.98
N VAL A 61 0.14 5.76 13.40
CA VAL A 61 -0.18 4.35 13.18
C VAL A 61 -1.13 4.27 12.00
N VAL A 62 -0.74 3.50 11.00
CA VAL A 62 -1.53 3.30 9.80
C VAL A 62 -2.34 2.03 9.96
N SER A 63 -3.66 2.17 10.08
CA SER A 63 -4.59 1.04 10.09
C SER A 63 -5.00 0.63 8.66
N GLN A 64 -5.00 1.57 7.70
CA GLN A 64 -5.64 1.36 6.38
C GLN A 64 -5.07 2.23 5.24
N GLU A 65 -3.84 2.73 5.33
CA GLU A 65 -3.33 3.60 4.26
C GLU A 65 -2.85 2.83 3.02
N LYS A 66 -2.98 3.53 1.89
CA LYS A 66 -2.59 3.05 0.57
C LYS A 66 -1.10 3.31 0.36
N TYR A 67 -0.31 2.27 0.16
CA TYR A 67 1.04 2.41 -0.36
C TYR A 67 0.97 2.47 -1.90
N ILE A 68 1.44 3.56 -2.51
CA ILE A 68 1.43 3.75 -3.98
C ILE A 68 0.01 3.61 -4.57
N GLY A 69 -1.01 4.06 -3.82
CA GLY A 69 -2.41 3.97 -4.27
C GLY A 69 -2.99 2.55 -4.23
N LEU A 70 -2.35 1.61 -3.53
CA LEU A 70 -2.84 0.27 -3.25
C LEU A 70 -2.97 0.08 -1.73
N PRO A 71 -4.08 -0.47 -1.21
CA PRO A 71 -4.17 -0.76 0.22
C PRO A 71 -3.01 -1.67 0.64
N MET A 72 -2.23 -1.26 1.63
CA MET A 72 -1.09 -2.05 2.13
C MET A 72 -1.58 -3.33 2.83
N VAL A 73 -2.77 -3.26 3.42
CA VAL A 73 -3.50 -4.40 4.00
C VAL A 73 -4.55 -4.87 3.01
N ILE A 74 -4.12 -5.65 2.04
CA ILE A 74 -5.05 -6.53 1.35
C ILE A 74 -5.21 -7.74 2.26
N GLU A 75 -6.25 -7.74 3.09
CA GLU A 75 -6.73 -8.99 3.69
C GLU A 75 -6.92 -9.99 2.55
N LYS A 76 -6.49 -11.24 2.75
CA LYS A 76 -6.35 -12.29 1.71
C LYS A 76 -7.65 -12.65 0.97
N SER A 77 -8.74 -11.90 1.18
CA SER A 77 -10.01 -12.11 0.50
C SER A 77 -9.96 -11.50 -0.90
N LYS A 78 -10.19 -12.37 -1.91
CA LYS A 78 -10.33 -11.95 -3.31
C LYS A 78 -11.46 -10.92 -3.46
N ASN A 79 -12.50 -11.01 -2.61
CA ASN A 79 -13.67 -10.14 -2.64
C ASN A 79 -13.34 -8.67 -2.33
N GLN A 80 -12.46 -8.39 -1.35
CA GLN A 80 -12.04 -7.01 -1.06
C GLN A 80 -11.21 -6.42 -2.21
N ILE A 81 -10.37 -7.22 -2.86
CA ILE A 81 -9.58 -6.80 -4.03
C ILE A 81 -10.52 -6.44 -5.20
N PHE A 82 -11.49 -7.30 -5.50
CA PHE A 82 -12.46 -7.04 -6.57
C PHE A 82 -13.37 -5.84 -6.24
N GLY A 83 -13.78 -5.67 -4.98
CA GLY A 83 -14.50 -4.48 -4.54
C GLY A 83 -13.71 -3.20 -4.77
N TYR A 84 -12.43 -3.20 -4.41
CA TYR A 84 -11.53 -2.06 -4.65
C TYR A 84 -11.33 -1.75 -6.14
N ILE A 85 -11.18 -2.78 -6.98
CA ILE A 85 -11.10 -2.62 -8.44
C ILE A 85 -12.37 -1.96 -8.98
N ARG A 86 -13.55 -2.45 -8.57
CA ARG A 86 -14.84 -1.94 -9.03
C ARG A 86 -14.98 -0.45 -8.71
N GLU A 87 -14.70 -0.07 -7.47
CA GLU A 87 -14.78 1.33 -7.03
C GLU A 87 -13.83 2.23 -7.83
N ARG A 88 -12.60 1.77 -8.11
CA ARG A 88 -11.62 2.53 -8.90
C ARG A 88 -12.03 2.71 -10.35
N VAL A 89 -12.64 1.68 -10.95
CA VAL A 89 -13.18 1.75 -12.31
C VAL A 89 -14.36 2.73 -12.34
N GLU A 90 -15.25 2.67 -11.37
CA GLU A 90 -16.42 3.56 -11.27
C GLU A 90 -16.02 5.02 -11.12
N VAL A 91 -15.06 5.33 -10.24
CA VAL A 91 -14.52 6.69 -10.09
C VAL A 91 -13.87 7.18 -11.40
N LYS A 92 -13.13 6.32 -12.11
CA LYS A 92 -12.54 6.71 -13.41
C LYS A 92 -13.61 6.97 -14.47
N LEU A 93 -14.64 6.12 -14.55
CA LEU A 93 -15.78 6.30 -15.43
C LEU A 93 -16.52 7.60 -15.14
N HIS A 94 -16.75 7.90 -13.87
CA HIS A 94 -17.46 9.10 -13.44
C HIS A 94 -16.67 10.39 -13.71
N ASN A 95 -15.33 10.32 -13.63
CA ASN A 95 -14.44 11.43 -13.93
C ASN A 95 -14.21 11.65 -15.44
N TRP A 96 -14.62 10.73 -16.30
CA TRP A 96 -14.52 10.90 -17.74
C TRP A 96 -15.65 11.81 -18.26
N LYS A 97 -15.30 13.06 -18.60
CA LYS A 97 -16.23 14.01 -19.24
C LYS A 97 -16.82 13.38 -20.51
N ARG A 98 -18.16 13.41 -20.61
CA ARG A 98 -18.98 12.77 -21.65
C ARG A 98 -18.60 13.11 -23.12
N GLY A 99 -17.82 14.16 -23.38
CA GLY A 99 -17.66 14.77 -24.71
C GLY A 99 -16.34 14.60 -25.47
N LEU A 100 -15.33 13.90 -24.95
CA LEU A 100 -13.99 13.87 -25.60
C LEU A 100 -13.67 12.60 -26.40
N LEU A 101 -14.51 11.58 -26.33
CA LEU A 101 -14.26 10.28 -26.98
C LEU A 101 -15.48 9.83 -27.77
N SER A 102 -15.25 9.33 -28.98
CA SER A 102 -16.24 8.61 -29.76
C SER A 102 -16.72 7.35 -29.01
N GLN A 103 -17.88 6.81 -29.37
CA GLN A 103 -18.42 5.60 -28.76
C GLN A 103 -17.41 4.43 -28.81
N ALA A 104 -16.75 4.25 -29.96
CA ALA A 104 -15.70 3.27 -30.14
C ALA A 104 -14.46 3.56 -29.27
N GLY A 105 -14.04 4.81 -29.17
CA GLY A 105 -12.90 5.21 -28.31
C GLY A 105 -13.16 4.95 -26.82
N LYS A 106 -14.41 5.17 -26.37
CA LYS A 106 -14.85 4.83 -25.00
C LYS A 106 -14.82 3.33 -24.76
N GLU A 107 -15.32 2.53 -25.70
CA GLU A 107 -15.36 1.08 -25.58
C GLU A 107 -13.95 0.47 -25.55
N THR A 108 -13.06 0.91 -26.44
CA THR A 108 -11.66 0.45 -26.46
C THR A 108 -10.96 0.83 -25.16
N LEU A 109 -11.05 2.09 -24.72
CA LEU A 109 -10.42 2.54 -23.48
C LEU A 109 -10.96 1.79 -22.26
N LEU A 110 -12.26 1.52 -22.22
CA LEU A 110 -12.88 0.73 -21.15
C LEU A 110 -12.31 -0.69 -21.12
N LYS A 111 -12.24 -1.37 -22.27
CA LYS A 111 -11.66 -2.71 -22.37
C LYS A 111 -10.22 -2.73 -21.86
N TYR A 112 -9.39 -1.76 -22.24
CA TYR A 112 -8.00 -1.69 -21.79
C TYR A 112 -7.87 -1.36 -20.30
N VAL A 113 -8.62 -0.39 -19.77
CA VAL A 113 -8.54 -0.01 -18.35
C VAL A 113 -9.06 -1.12 -17.44
N VAL A 114 -10.17 -1.75 -17.83
CA VAL A 114 -10.77 -2.87 -17.09
C VAL A 114 -9.91 -4.13 -17.16
N LEU A 115 -9.12 -4.34 -18.21
CA LEU A 115 -8.17 -5.47 -18.27
C LEU A 115 -6.86 -5.18 -17.54
N ALA A 116 -6.32 -3.97 -17.67
CA ALA A 116 -5.04 -3.60 -17.09
C ALA A 116 -5.11 -3.48 -15.55
N MET A 117 -6.19 -2.90 -15.01
CA MET A 117 -6.30 -2.68 -13.57
C MET A 117 -6.29 -3.98 -12.74
N PRO A 118 -7.15 -4.99 -13.04
CA PRO A 118 -7.10 -6.28 -12.35
C PRO A 118 -5.81 -7.02 -12.62
N ALA A 119 -5.22 -6.94 -13.82
CA ALA A 119 -3.96 -7.61 -14.12
C ALA A 119 -2.82 -7.11 -13.22
N HIS A 120 -2.67 -5.80 -13.09
CA HIS A 120 -1.67 -5.19 -12.20
C HIS A 120 -1.97 -5.49 -10.72
N LEU A 121 -3.22 -5.34 -10.30
CA LEU A 121 -3.62 -5.61 -8.91
C LEU A 121 -3.43 -7.08 -8.53
N CYS A 122 -3.84 -8.02 -9.37
CA CYS A 122 -3.66 -9.46 -9.14
C CYS A 122 -2.18 -9.85 -9.12
N HIS A 123 -1.35 -9.25 -9.97
CA HIS A 123 0.10 -9.47 -9.95
C HIS A 123 0.72 -9.01 -8.62
N VAL A 124 0.41 -7.79 -8.17
CA VAL A 124 0.99 -7.22 -6.93
C VAL A 124 0.42 -7.87 -5.67
N SER A 125 -0.84 -8.28 -5.68
CA SER A 125 -1.50 -8.94 -4.54
C SER A 125 -1.28 -10.45 -4.47
N GLY A 126 -0.50 -11.03 -5.39
CA GLY A 126 -0.26 -12.48 -5.45
C GLY A 126 -1.53 -13.31 -5.75
N CYS A 127 -2.59 -12.68 -6.27
CA CYS A 127 -3.83 -13.34 -6.64
C CYS A 127 -3.65 -14.04 -8.00
N GLN A 128 -2.80 -15.06 -8.04
CA GLN A 128 -2.63 -15.90 -9.22
C GLN A 128 -3.94 -16.64 -9.48
N ARG A 129 -4.41 -16.61 -10.74
CA ARG A 129 -5.50 -17.46 -11.23
C ARG A 129 -5.11 -18.92 -10.99
N ARG A 130 -5.51 -19.49 -9.85
CA ARG A 130 -5.84 -20.92 -9.82
C ARG A 130 -7.25 -21.03 -10.38
N SER A 131 -7.33 -21.16 -11.70
CA SER A 131 -8.38 -21.93 -12.33
C SER A 131 -7.98 -22.23 -13.78
N ALA A 132 -7.38 -23.40 -13.97
CA ALA A 132 -7.64 -24.22 -15.14
C ALA A 132 -7.34 -25.69 -14.77
N ARG A 133 -8.44 -26.44 -14.63
CA ARG A 133 -8.61 -27.88 -14.90
C ARG A 133 -8.21 -28.89 -13.81
N ASN A 134 -9.27 -29.56 -13.36
CA ASN A 134 -9.50 -31.01 -13.27
C ASN A 134 -8.44 -31.88 -12.61
#